data_AF-A0A660N8X8-F1
#
_entry.id   AF-A0A660N8X8-F1
#
_cell.length_a   1.000
_cell.length_b   1.000
_cell.length_c   1.000
_cell.angle_alpha   90.00
_cell.angle_beta   90.00
_cell.angle_gamma   90.00
#
_symmetry.space_group_name_H-M   'P 1'
#
loop_
_entity.id
_entity.type
_entity.pdbx_description
1 polymer ?
#
loop_
_entity_poly.entity_id
_entity_poly.type
_entity_poly.pdbx_seq_one_letter_code
_entity_poly.pdbx_strand_id
1 'polypeptide(L)'
;MQYRIEHDTMGEVKVPSHHLWGAQTQRSFENFAIGIEKMPSEIIKAFGILKKAAAIANHDLQKLDDQRFSYICTACDEIISGELANEFPLAVWQTGSGTQSNMNVNEVIAHHANQLAEETLIQPNDHANMSQSSNDTFPTAMHIAAVTEIEDQLLPAIDKLINTFLRL
;
A
#
# COMPACT_ATOMS: atom_id res chain seq x y z
N MET A 1 -16.82 -12.34 16.60
CA MET A 1 -15.79 -11.47 16.02
C MET A 1 -15.91 -10.09 16.64
N GLN A 2 -14.79 -9.50 17.06
CA GLN A 2 -14.77 -8.10 17.51
C GLN A 2 -14.61 -7.18 16.30
N TYR A 3 -15.24 -6.01 16.35
CA TYR A 3 -15.24 -5.01 15.29
C TYR A 3 -14.90 -3.64 15.88
N ARG A 4 -14.22 -2.81 15.12
CA ARG A 4 -14.15 -1.35 15.35
C ARG A 4 -15.10 -0.64 14.39
N ILE A 5 -15.58 0.52 14.81
CA ILE A 5 -16.36 1.40 13.95
C ILE A 5 -15.39 2.40 13.34
N GLU A 6 -15.32 2.40 12.01
CA GLU A 6 -14.60 3.39 11.22
C GLU A 6 -15.60 4.34 10.58
N HIS A 7 -15.16 5.56 10.27
CA HIS A 7 -16.01 6.58 9.68
C HIS A 7 -15.34 7.19 8.44
N ASP A 8 -16.09 7.27 7.34
CA ASP A 8 -15.76 8.07 6.17
C ASP A 8 -16.92 9.01 5.82
N THR A 9 -16.83 9.72 4.69
CA THR A 9 -17.88 10.65 4.28
C THR A 9 -19.22 9.98 3.95
N MET A 10 -19.25 8.65 3.77
CA MET A 10 -20.47 7.86 3.57
C MET A 10 -21.07 7.35 4.90
N GLY A 11 -20.42 7.66 6.04
CA GLY A 11 -20.87 7.33 7.39
C GLY A 11 -20.04 6.22 8.03
N GLU A 12 -20.64 5.52 8.98
CA GLU A 12 -19.97 4.45 9.74
C GLU A 12 -19.88 3.14 8.94
N VAL A 13 -18.85 2.35 9.23
CA VAL A 13 -18.69 0.98 8.73
C VAL A 13 -17.98 0.11 9.78
N LYS A 14 -18.36 -1.17 9.88
CA LYS A 14 -17.77 -2.13 10.81
C LYS A 14 -16.55 -2.79 10.18
N VAL A 15 -15.38 -2.57 10.76
CA VAL A 15 -14.13 -3.22 10.33
C VAL A 15 -13.70 -4.25 11.38
N PRO A 16 -13.30 -5.48 11.00
CA PRO A 16 -12.80 -6.45 11.97
C PRO A 16 -11.61 -5.87 12.74
N SER A 17 -11.64 -5.95 14.07
CA SER A 17 -10.71 -5.19 14.94
C SER A 17 -9.24 -5.62 14.82
N HIS A 18 -8.98 -6.80 14.27
CA HIS A 18 -7.63 -7.36 14.12
C HIS A 18 -6.93 -6.94 12.83
N HIS A 19 -7.65 -6.31 11.89
CA HIS A 19 -7.06 -5.80 10.65
C HIS A 19 -6.63 -4.35 10.80
N LEU A 20 -5.75 -3.88 9.93
CA LEU A 20 -5.19 -2.53 9.91
C LEU A 20 -5.88 -1.61 8.90
N TRP A 21 -6.66 -2.11 7.94
CA TRP A 21 -7.33 -1.22 6.96
C TRP A 21 -8.52 -0.45 7.53
N GLY A 22 -8.97 0.61 6.86
CA GLY A 22 -10.00 1.51 7.38
C GLY A 22 -11.36 1.39 6.68
N ALA A 23 -12.14 2.47 6.79
CA ALA A 23 -13.49 2.51 6.25
C ALA A 23 -13.53 2.31 4.73
N GLN A 24 -12.66 2.98 3.98
CA GLN A 24 -12.73 2.96 2.51
C GLN A 24 -12.35 1.60 1.96
N THR A 25 -11.35 0.94 2.57
CA THR A 25 -10.99 -0.43 2.22
C THR A 25 -12.11 -1.40 2.55
N GLN A 26 -12.73 -1.30 3.73
CA GLN A 26 -13.83 -2.18 4.10
C GLN A 26 -15.02 -2.05 3.14
N ARG A 27 -15.39 -0.82 2.77
CA ARG A 27 -16.44 -0.60 1.77
C ARG A 27 -16.05 -1.16 0.41
N SER A 28 -14.81 -0.98 -0.02
CA SER A 28 -14.34 -1.51 -1.29
C SER A 28 -14.34 -3.05 -1.31
N PHE A 29 -13.94 -3.67 -0.20
CA PHE A 29 -13.96 -5.11 -0.03
C PHE A 29 -15.38 -5.68 -0.17
N GLU A 30 -16.38 -4.99 0.37
CA GLU A 30 -17.79 -5.38 0.26
C GLU A 30 -18.39 -5.09 -1.12
N ASN A 31 -18.07 -3.93 -1.72
CA ASN A 31 -18.65 -3.48 -2.98
C ASN A 31 -18.07 -4.19 -4.22
N PHE A 32 -16.79 -4.59 -4.17
CA PHE A 32 -16.06 -5.18 -5.29
C PHE A 32 -15.70 -6.64 -5.00
N ALA A 33 -16.68 -7.43 -4.58
CA ALA A 33 -16.57 -8.89 -4.41
C ALA A 33 -16.61 -9.62 -5.77
N ILE A 34 -15.71 -9.26 -6.68
CA ILE A 34 -15.63 -9.75 -8.05
C ILE A 34 -14.31 -10.51 -8.22
N GLY A 35 -14.37 -11.72 -8.78
CA GLY A 35 -13.19 -12.56 -9.00
C GLY A 35 -12.56 -13.10 -7.73
N ILE A 36 -11.43 -13.81 -7.88
CA ILE A 36 -10.61 -14.31 -6.77
C ILE A 36 -9.25 -13.62 -6.70
N GLU A 37 -8.89 -12.88 -7.76
CA GLU A 37 -7.61 -12.22 -7.92
C GLU A 37 -7.53 -11.02 -6.99
N LYS A 38 -6.51 -11.01 -6.13
CA LYS A 38 -6.15 -9.88 -5.27
C LYS A 38 -5.09 -9.01 -5.93
N MET A 39 -4.89 -7.81 -5.41
CA MET A 39 -3.74 -7.00 -5.83
C MET A 39 -2.44 -7.82 -5.72
N PRO A 40 -1.63 -7.86 -6.79
CA PRO A 40 -0.34 -8.55 -6.76
C PRO A 40 0.55 -8.01 -5.63
N SER A 41 1.33 -8.90 -5.01
CA SER A 41 2.19 -8.53 -3.88
C SER A 41 3.24 -7.50 -4.29
N GLU A 42 3.65 -7.54 -5.55
CA GLU A 42 4.62 -6.68 -6.20
C GLU A 42 4.09 -5.24 -6.28
N ILE A 43 2.80 -5.07 -6.54
CA ILE A 43 2.13 -3.76 -6.54
C ILE A 43 2.07 -3.20 -5.11
N ILE A 44 1.75 -4.04 -4.11
CA ILE A 44 1.71 -3.63 -2.70
C ILE A 44 3.10 -3.20 -2.20
N LYS A 45 4.15 -3.96 -2.54
CA LYS A 45 5.53 -3.60 -2.22
C LYS A 45 5.94 -2.30 -2.91
N ALA A 46 5.59 -2.13 -4.19
CA ALA A 46 5.84 -0.89 -4.92
C ALA A 46 5.13 0.31 -4.29
N PHE A 47 3.91 0.13 -3.78
CA PHE A 47 3.22 1.12 -2.96
C PHE A 47 3.99 1.47 -1.68
N GLY A 48 4.54 0.48 -0.97
CA GLY A 48 5.41 0.71 0.19
C GLY A 48 6.62 1.58 -0.14
N ILE A 49 7.33 1.27 -1.25
CA ILE A 49 8.46 2.06 -1.75
C ILE A 49 8.03 3.50 -2.05
N LEU A 50 6.92 3.65 -2.79
CA LEU A 50 6.39 4.96 -3.18
C LEU A 50 6.02 5.79 -1.95
N LYS A 51 5.25 5.23 -1.02
CA LYS A 51 4.78 5.93 0.17
C LYS A 51 5.93 6.34 1.07
N LYS A 52 6.96 5.50 1.20
CA LYS A 52 8.21 5.85 1.89
C LYS A 52 8.92 7.02 1.20
N ALA A 53 9.08 6.98 -0.12
CA ALA A 53 9.70 8.06 -0.88
C ALA A 53 8.92 9.38 -0.75
N ALA A 54 7.59 9.33 -0.77
CA ALA A 54 6.74 10.51 -0.54
C ALA A 54 6.87 11.06 0.89
N ALA A 55 6.97 10.19 1.90
CA ALA A 55 7.20 10.62 3.28
C ALA A 55 8.56 11.32 3.45
N ILE A 56 9.62 10.77 2.87
CA ILE A 56 10.97 11.38 2.84
C ILE A 56 10.91 12.75 2.18
N ALA A 57 10.32 12.86 0.99
CA ALA A 57 10.23 14.13 0.28
C ALA A 57 9.41 15.18 1.05
N ASN A 58 8.31 14.79 1.71
CA ASN A 58 7.53 15.72 2.53
C ASN A 58 8.27 16.14 3.80
N HIS A 59 9.07 15.25 4.41
CA HIS A 59 9.92 15.56 5.55
C HIS A 59 11.05 16.53 5.17
N ASP A 60 11.76 16.27 4.06
CA ASP A 60 12.80 17.16 3.53
C ASP A 60 12.26 18.57 3.23
N LEU A 61 11.01 18.65 2.79
CA LEU A 61 10.29 19.91 2.53
C LEU A 61 9.63 20.52 3.77
N GLN A 62 9.88 19.97 4.97
CA GLN A 62 9.35 20.42 6.26
C GLN A 62 7.81 20.44 6.34
N LYS A 63 7.14 19.60 5.55
CA LYS A 63 5.68 19.42 5.60
C LYS A 63 5.23 18.30 6.53
N LEU A 64 6.14 17.38 6.84
CA LEU A 64 5.93 16.25 7.73
C LEU A 64 6.96 16.33 8.86
N ASP A 65 6.52 16.27 10.12
CA ASP A 65 7.41 16.31 11.27
C ASP A 65 8.16 14.99 11.50
N ASP A 66 9.25 15.04 12.27
CA ASP A 66 10.14 13.91 12.54
C ASP A 66 9.41 12.69 13.10
N GLN A 67 8.43 12.90 13.99
CA GLN A 67 7.74 11.82 14.67
C GLN A 67 6.85 11.06 13.68
N ARG A 68 6.00 11.78 12.94
CA ARG A 68 5.15 11.16 11.90
C ARG A 68 5.97 10.52 10.80
N PHE A 69 7.03 11.19 10.36
CA PHE A 69 7.96 10.68 9.36
C PHE A 69 8.53 9.30 9.75
N SER A 70 9.09 9.19 10.96
CA SER A 70 9.71 7.95 11.45
C SER A 70 8.74 6.77 11.46
N TYR A 71 7.52 6.97 11.98
CA TYR A 71 6.53 5.88 12.06
C TYR A 71 5.94 5.52 10.69
N ILE A 72 5.72 6.50 9.80
CA ILE A 72 5.30 6.21 8.41
C ILE A 72 6.36 5.40 7.68
N CYS A 73 7.64 5.77 7.79
CA CYS A 73 8.72 5.03 7.15
C CYS A 73 8.83 3.60 7.68
N THR A 74 8.68 3.41 9.00
CA THR A 74 8.69 2.07 9.61
C THR A 74 7.55 1.21 9.06
N ALA A 75 6.32 1.74 9.03
CA ALA A 75 5.18 1.02 8.45
C ALA A 75 5.38 0.70 6.95
N CYS A 76 5.98 1.62 6.19
CA CYS A 76 6.30 1.36 4.79
C CYS A 76 7.34 0.25 4.63
N ASP A 77 8.36 0.19 5.50
CA ASP A 77 9.38 -0.85 5.46
C ASP A 77 8.79 -2.25 5.71
N GLU A 78 7.83 -2.36 6.63
CA GLU A 78 7.11 -3.62 6.89
C GLU A 78 6.19 -4.04 5.74
N ILE A 79 5.64 -3.07 4.98
CA ILE A 79 4.92 -3.36 3.72
C ILE A 79 5.89 -3.89 2.66
N ILE A 80 7.07 -3.26 2.53
CA ILE A 80 8.10 -3.65 1.56
C ILE A 80 8.65 -5.05 1.88
N SER A 81 8.86 -5.37 3.16
CA SER A 81 9.32 -6.70 3.60
C SER A 81 8.26 -7.79 3.43
N GLY A 82 6.98 -7.40 3.37
CA GLY A 82 5.83 -8.30 3.23
C GLY A 82 5.25 -8.76 4.57
N GLU A 83 5.68 -8.18 5.70
CA GLU A 83 5.16 -8.51 7.03
C GLU A 83 3.66 -8.21 7.16
N LEU A 84 3.16 -7.19 6.45
CA LEU A 84 1.76 -6.78 6.47
C LEU A 84 0.93 -7.34 5.30
N ALA A 85 1.38 -8.40 4.63
CA ALA A 85 0.75 -8.91 3.39
C ALA A 85 -0.76 -9.25 3.51
N ASN A 86 -1.24 -9.61 4.71
CA ASN A 86 -2.65 -9.95 4.95
C ASN A 86 -3.58 -8.74 5.06
N GLU A 87 -3.04 -7.51 5.03
CA GLU A 87 -3.80 -6.27 5.22
C GLU A 87 -4.29 -5.63 3.93
N PHE A 88 -4.12 -6.32 2.81
CA PHE A 88 -4.45 -5.83 1.47
C PHE A 88 -5.50 -6.73 0.78
N PRO A 89 -6.77 -6.72 1.26
CA PRO A 89 -7.76 -7.72 0.87
C PRO A 89 -8.45 -7.41 -0.47
N LEU A 90 -8.12 -6.29 -1.13
CA LEU A 90 -8.87 -5.78 -2.28
C LEU A 90 -8.61 -6.61 -3.55
N ALA A 91 -9.68 -6.78 -4.32
CA ALA A 91 -9.63 -7.47 -5.60
C ALA A 91 -8.98 -6.61 -6.70
N VAL A 92 -8.51 -7.27 -7.76
CA VAL A 92 -8.06 -6.57 -8.98
C VAL A 92 -9.18 -5.74 -9.61
N TRP A 93 -10.39 -6.26 -9.54
CA TRP A 93 -11.57 -5.72 -10.22
C TRP A 93 -12.25 -4.61 -9.39
N GLN A 94 -11.55 -3.50 -9.24
CA GLN A 94 -11.99 -2.30 -8.49
C GLN A 94 -12.10 -1.07 -9.42
N THR A 95 -12.05 0.16 -8.90
CA THR A 95 -11.99 1.36 -9.77
C THR A 95 -10.77 1.35 -10.68
N GLY A 96 -10.91 1.83 -11.91
CA GLY A 96 -9.84 1.85 -12.90
C GLY A 96 -8.68 2.80 -12.55
N SER A 97 -8.89 3.77 -11.66
CA SER A 97 -7.82 4.66 -11.16
C SER A 97 -7.01 4.06 -10.00
N GLY A 98 -7.38 2.88 -9.49
CA GLY A 98 -6.70 2.26 -8.36
C GLY A 98 -6.85 3.00 -7.03
N THR A 99 -7.85 3.89 -6.92
CA THR A 99 -8.08 4.71 -5.73
C THR A 99 -8.28 3.87 -4.47
N GLN A 100 -8.98 2.73 -4.54
CA GLN A 100 -9.20 1.93 -3.34
C GLN A 100 -7.92 1.21 -2.89
N SER A 101 -7.08 0.72 -3.79
CA SER A 101 -5.74 0.23 -3.42
C SER A 101 -4.85 1.32 -2.81
N ASN A 102 -4.86 2.54 -3.36
CA ASN A 102 -4.13 3.65 -2.75
C ASN A 102 -4.62 3.92 -1.32
N MET A 103 -5.94 3.96 -1.12
CA MET A 103 -6.52 4.18 0.21
C MET A 103 -6.28 3.02 1.16
N ASN A 104 -6.27 1.78 0.68
CA ASN A 104 -5.92 0.62 1.49
C ASN A 104 -4.51 0.74 2.06
N VAL A 105 -3.55 1.13 1.24
CA VAL A 105 -2.18 1.37 1.70
C VAL A 105 -2.13 2.54 2.68
N ASN A 106 -2.82 3.66 2.40
CA ASN A 106 -2.85 4.81 3.31
C ASN A 106 -3.44 4.46 4.69
N GLU A 107 -4.54 3.71 4.71
CA GLU A 107 -5.21 3.30 5.96
C GLU A 107 -4.35 2.33 6.77
N VAL A 108 -3.75 1.33 6.11
CA VAL A 108 -2.84 0.38 6.78
C VAL A 108 -1.62 1.09 7.36
N ILE A 109 -0.98 1.98 6.60
CA ILE A 109 0.15 2.79 7.08
C ILE A 109 -0.28 3.61 8.30
N ALA A 110 -1.40 4.34 8.21
CA ALA A 110 -1.84 5.22 9.28
C ALA A 110 -2.16 4.46 10.57
N HIS A 111 -2.93 3.37 10.49
CA HIS A 111 -3.28 2.59 11.67
C HIS A 111 -2.08 1.89 12.27
N HIS A 112 -1.22 1.29 11.45
CA HIS A 112 -0.03 0.61 11.96
C HIS A 112 0.94 1.60 12.62
N ALA A 113 1.19 2.73 11.96
CA ALA A 113 2.06 3.77 12.49
C ALA A 113 1.52 4.38 13.80
N ASN A 114 0.20 4.53 13.94
CA ASN A 114 -0.44 4.95 15.19
C ASN A 114 -0.36 3.87 16.28
N GLN A 115 -0.43 2.58 15.92
CA GLN A 115 -0.20 1.49 16.88
C GLN A 115 1.24 1.50 17.41
N LEU A 116 2.22 1.67 16.52
CA LEU A 116 3.64 1.80 16.90
C LEU A 116 3.90 3.03 17.79
N ALA A 117 3.18 4.13 17.54
CA ALA A 117 3.29 5.36 18.31
C ALA A 117 2.52 5.33 19.64
N GLU A 118 1.62 4.36 19.84
CA GLU A 118 0.62 4.34 20.91
C GLU A 118 -0.22 5.64 21.00
N GLU A 119 -0.38 6.34 19.87
CA GLU A 119 -1.02 7.65 19.78
C GLU A 119 -1.64 7.88 18.38
N THR A 120 -2.77 8.57 18.33
CA THR A 120 -3.44 8.93 17.06
C THR A 120 -2.79 10.18 16.43
N LEU A 121 -1.67 9.99 15.73
CA LEU A 121 -0.88 11.07 15.13
C LEU A 121 -1.08 11.19 13.62
N ILE A 122 -1.31 10.07 12.95
CA ILE A 122 -1.27 9.94 11.50
C ILE A 122 -2.68 9.71 10.98
N GLN A 123 -3.05 10.50 9.98
CA GLN A 123 -4.31 10.41 9.26
C GLN A 123 -4.04 9.89 7.84
N PRO A 124 -4.85 8.96 7.31
CA PRO A 124 -4.60 8.34 6.01
C PRO A 124 -4.42 9.36 4.88
N ASN A 125 -5.31 10.35 4.77
CA ASN A 125 -5.25 11.35 3.69
C ASN A 125 -4.24 12.46 3.97
N ASP A 126 -4.26 13.04 5.18
CA ASP A 126 -3.47 14.25 5.47
C ASP A 126 -1.97 13.96 5.61
N HIS A 127 -1.61 12.74 6.00
CA HIS A 127 -0.23 12.36 6.30
C HIS A 127 0.29 11.26 5.37
N ALA A 128 -0.32 10.07 5.33
CA ALA A 128 0.16 8.96 4.48
C ALA A 128 -0.01 9.26 2.97
N ASN A 129 -1.04 10.02 2.61
CA ASN A 129 -1.30 10.47 1.24
C ASN A 129 -0.88 11.93 0.98
N MET A 130 -0.05 12.53 1.85
CA MET A 130 0.37 13.92 1.71
C MET A 130 1.06 14.15 0.36
N SER A 131 0.68 15.22 -0.34
CA SER A 131 1.21 15.62 -1.65
C SER A 131 0.96 14.62 -2.80
N GLN A 132 -0.01 13.71 -2.65
CA GLN A 132 -0.27 12.63 -3.61
C GLN A 132 -1.76 12.56 -4.04
N SER A 133 -2.02 12.01 -5.22
CA SER A 133 -3.34 11.59 -5.70
C SER A 133 -3.31 10.09 -6.03
N SER A 134 -4.45 9.41 -6.16
CA SER A 134 -4.42 8.06 -6.73
C SER A 134 -3.97 8.06 -8.20
N ASN A 135 -4.21 9.18 -8.90
CA ASN A 135 -4.03 9.28 -10.34
C ASN A 135 -2.56 9.38 -10.77
N ASP A 136 -1.68 9.86 -9.91
CA ASP A 136 -0.22 9.80 -10.07
C ASP A 136 0.35 8.59 -9.32
N THR A 137 -0.13 8.32 -8.09
CA THR A 137 0.41 7.26 -7.24
C THR A 137 0.24 5.86 -7.83
N PHE A 138 -0.96 5.50 -8.31
CA PHE A 138 -1.20 4.13 -8.78
C PHE A 138 -0.38 3.82 -10.06
N PRO A 139 -0.34 4.68 -11.08
CA PRO A 139 0.56 4.49 -12.22
C PRO A 139 2.05 4.45 -11.84
N THR A 140 2.50 5.26 -10.87
CA THR A 140 3.88 5.18 -10.37
C THR A 140 4.17 3.83 -9.72
N ALA A 141 3.28 3.32 -8.87
CA ALA A 141 3.44 1.99 -8.27
C ALA A 141 3.43 0.88 -9.34
N MET A 142 2.59 0.98 -10.37
CA MET A 142 2.60 0.06 -11.50
C MET A 142 3.96 0.03 -12.21
N HIS A 143 4.55 1.19 -12.47
CA HIS A 143 5.85 1.28 -13.14
C HIS A 143 6.99 0.75 -12.26
N ILE A 144 6.98 1.05 -10.96
CA ILE A 144 7.97 0.50 -10.01
C ILE A 144 7.88 -1.03 -10.03
N ALA A 145 6.69 -1.60 -9.84
CA ALA A 145 6.50 -3.05 -9.83
C ALA A 145 6.94 -3.70 -11.15
N ALA A 146 6.57 -3.10 -12.29
CA ALA A 146 6.95 -3.64 -13.60
C ALA A 146 8.48 -3.66 -13.81
N VAL A 147 9.17 -2.57 -13.46
CA VAL A 147 10.64 -2.52 -13.60
C VAL A 147 11.31 -3.51 -12.66
N THR A 148 10.88 -3.57 -11.39
CA THR A 148 11.43 -4.54 -10.42
C THR A 148 11.25 -5.98 -10.89
N GLU A 149 10.07 -6.37 -11.35
CA GLU A 149 9.82 -7.75 -11.84
C GLU A 149 10.59 -8.06 -13.14
N ILE A 150 10.77 -7.07 -14.01
CA ILE A 150 11.57 -7.23 -15.23
C ILE A 150 13.05 -7.46 -14.88
N GLU A 151 13.63 -6.62 -14.03
CA GLU A 151 15.05 -6.68 -13.69
C GLU A 151 15.38 -7.87 -12.79
N ASP A 152 14.54 -8.18 -11.81
CA ASP A 152 14.86 -9.16 -10.78
C ASP A 152 14.40 -10.59 -11.13
N GLN A 153 13.38 -10.75 -11.98
CA GLN A 153 12.84 -12.07 -12.35
C GLN A 153 13.03 -12.38 -13.83
N LEU A 154 12.55 -11.50 -14.72
CA LEU A 154 12.46 -11.81 -16.16
C LEU A 154 13.84 -11.88 -16.83
N LEU A 155 14.67 -10.83 -16.68
CA LEU A 155 16.00 -10.79 -17.31
C LEU A 155 16.89 -11.95 -16.84
N PRO A 156 16.99 -12.26 -15.53
CA PRO A 156 17.75 -13.42 -15.06
C PRO A 156 17.23 -14.76 -15.62
N ALA A 157 15.91 -14.92 -15.77
CA ALA A 157 15.32 -16.12 -16.36
C ALA A 157 15.68 -16.27 -17.85
N ILE A 158 15.68 -15.17 -18.59
CA ILE A 158 16.11 -15.13 -20.00
C ILE A 158 17.59 -15.47 -20.12
N ASP A 159 18.45 -14.87 -19.30
CA ASP A 159 19.89 -15.15 -19.31
C ASP A 159 20.17 -16.62 -19.01
N LYS A 160 19.44 -17.21 -18.06
CA LYS A 160 19.54 -18.64 -17.76
C LYS A 160 19.17 -19.51 -18.96
N LEU A 161 18.12 -19.14 -19.71
CA LEU A 161 17.71 -19.84 -20.91
C LEU A 161 18.78 -19.74 -22.01
N ILE A 162 19.30 -18.53 -22.27
CA ILE A 162 20.37 -18.28 -23.26
C ILE A 162 21.61 -19.12 -22.93
N ASN A 163 22.08 -19.06 -21.68
CA ASN A 163 23.25 -19.81 -21.24
C ASN A 163 23.04 -21.33 -21.35
N THR A 164 21.80 -21.80 -21.18
CA THR A 164 21.47 -23.22 -21.36
C THR A 164 21.59 -23.64 -22.82
N PHE A 165 21.09 -22.83 -23.76
CA PHE A 165 21.21 -23.11 -25.20
C PHE A 165 22.64 -23.00 -25.72
N LEU A 166 23.44 -22.05 -25.23
CA LEU A 166 24.84 -21.90 -25.65
C LEU A 166 25.76 -23.05 -25.22
N ARG A 167 25.34 -23.83 -24.22
CA ARG A 167 26.09 -25.00 -23.73
C ARG A 167 25.81 -26.27 -24.54
N LEU A 168 24.69 -26.32 -25.28
CA LEU A 168 24.28 -27.45 -26.13
C LEU A 168 24.96 -27.36 -27.50
#